data_AF-A0A2T5GY35-F1
#
_entry.id   AF-A0A2T5GY35-F1
#
_cell.length_a   1.000
_cell.length_b   1.000
_cell.length_c   1.000
_cell.angle_alpha   90.00
_cell.angle_beta   90.00
_cell.angle_gamma   90.00
#
_symmetry.space_group_name_H-M   'P 1'
#
loop_
_entity.id
_entity.type
_entity.pdbx_description
1 polymer ?
#
loop_
_entity_poly.entity_id
_entity_poly.type
_entity_poly.pdbx_seq_one_letter_code
_entity_poly.pdbx_strand_id
1 'polypeptide(L)'
;MAFNVVAPGKVASTSGTPLYRPAGYKFFDSLGVEACGNICVATIGECGISVISPAGELVEFVATDDVFTTNICWGGADGMDAYITCSGSGRLVRTRWKRHGLKLAY
;
A
#
# COMPACT_ATOMS: atom_id res chain seq x y z
N MET A 1 -2.48 11.48 3.05
CA MET A 1 -2.20 12.75 3.75
C MET A 1 -1.17 12.45 4.83
N ALA A 2 -0.18 13.33 5.03
CA ALA A 2 0.79 13.25 6.11
C ALA A 2 0.42 14.22 7.24
N PHE A 3 0.62 13.79 8.48
CA PHE A 3 0.38 14.58 9.69
C PHE A 3 1.51 14.35 10.69
N ASN A 4 1.78 15.34 11.54
CA ASN A 4 2.65 15.16 12.69
C ASN A 4 1.93 14.33 13.76
N VAL A 5 2.55 13.23 14.20
CA VAL A 5 2.06 12.43 15.34
C VAL A 5 2.49 13.12 16.64
N VAL A 6 1.54 13.40 17.52
CA VAL A 6 1.80 14.15 18.77
C VAL A 6 1.68 13.27 20.03
N ALA A 7 0.97 12.15 19.94
CA ALA A 7 0.88 11.12 20.96
C ALA A 7 0.31 9.82 20.34
N PRO A 8 0.37 8.66 21.02
CA PRO A 8 -0.32 7.46 20.57
C PRO A 8 -1.79 7.72 20.23
N GLY A 9 -2.20 7.39 19.01
CA GLY A 9 -3.56 7.63 18.51
C GLY A 9 -3.94 9.09 18.25
N LYS A 10 -2.99 10.03 18.28
CA LYS A 10 -3.24 11.47 18.08
C LYS A 10 -2.28 12.08 17.06
N VAL A 11 -2.85 12.80 16.09
CA VAL A 11 -2.14 13.68 15.16
C VAL A 11 -2.39 15.14 15.51
N ALA A 12 -1.49 16.04 15.09
CA ALA A 12 -1.68 17.47 15.24
C ALA A 12 -2.99 17.93 14.58
N SER A 13 -3.66 18.93 15.16
CA SER A 13 -4.92 19.50 14.65
C SER A 13 -4.76 20.39 13.42
N THR A 14 -3.56 20.45 12.84
CA THR A 14 -3.27 21.14 11.59
C THR A 14 -3.82 20.36 10.40
N SER A 15 -4.13 21.06 9.31
CA SER A 15 -4.43 20.41 8.02
C SER A 15 -3.28 19.50 7.61
N GLY A 16 -3.60 18.27 7.21
CA GLY A 16 -2.60 17.36 6.67
C GLY A 16 -2.09 17.83 5.31
N THR A 17 -0.89 17.39 4.94
CA THR A 17 -0.32 17.65 3.62
C THR A 17 -0.58 16.44 2.72
N PRO A 18 -1.03 16.59 1.46
CA PRO A 18 -1.05 15.47 0.53
C PRO A 18 0.34 14.85 0.42
N LEU A 19 0.45 13.56 0.76
CA LEU A 19 1.75 12.87 0.76
C LEU A 19 2.14 12.44 -0.65
N TYR A 20 1.19 11.88 -1.39
CA TYR A 20 1.41 11.41 -2.75
C TYR A 20 0.21 11.79 -3.61
N ARG A 21 0.51 12.25 -4.83
CA ARG A 21 -0.46 12.56 -5.87
C ARG A 21 0.11 12.03 -7.19
N PRO A 22 -0.45 10.93 -7.75
CA PRO A 22 -0.01 10.43 -9.04
C PRO A 22 -0.36 11.42 -10.16
N ALA A 23 0.33 11.31 -11.29
CA ALA A 23 -0.10 11.97 -12.51
C ALA A 23 -1.44 11.35 -13.00
N GLY A 24 -2.33 12.20 -13.50
CA GLY A 24 -3.64 11.78 -13.99
C GLY A 24 -4.60 11.31 -12.89
N TYR A 25 -5.62 10.54 -13.29
CA TYR A 25 -6.58 9.93 -12.38
C TYR A 25 -6.17 8.50 -12.06
N LYS A 26 -6.02 8.22 -10.76
CA LYS A 26 -5.85 6.87 -10.22
C LYS A 26 -6.91 6.64 -9.15
N PHE A 27 -7.47 5.44 -9.15
CA PHE A 27 -8.46 5.03 -8.16
C PHE A 27 -7.75 4.19 -7.10
N PHE A 28 -7.29 4.85 -6.04
CA PHE A 28 -6.72 4.15 -4.90
C PHE A 28 -7.81 3.48 -4.07
N ASP A 29 -7.55 2.24 -3.70
CA ASP A 29 -8.37 1.47 -2.77
C ASP A 29 -7.59 1.30 -1.45
N SER A 30 -7.58 0.11 -0.85
CA SER A 30 -6.91 -0.15 0.41
C SER A 30 -5.37 -0.12 0.29
N LEU A 31 -4.72 -0.17 1.45
CA LEU A 31 -3.28 -0.08 1.57
C LEU A 31 -2.72 -1.02 2.63
N GLY A 32 -1.44 -1.33 2.48
CA GLY A 32 -0.59 -1.96 3.47
C GLY A 32 0.73 -1.19 3.61
N VAL A 33 1.54 -1.52 4.61
CA VAL A 33 2.82 -0.84 4.88
C VAL A 33 3.95 -1.86 4.94
N GLU A 34 5.06 -1.61 4.26
CA GLU A 34 6.31 -2.37 4.39
C GLU A 34 7.04 -1.99 5.69
N ALA A 35 7.85 -2.88 6.25
CA ALA A 35 8.58 -2.64 7.49
C ALA A 35 9.56 -1.44 7.42
N CYS A 36 10.01 -1.06 6.22
CA CYS A 36 10.82 0.14 5.99
C CYS A 36 10.00 1.45 5.92
N GLY A 37 8.67 1.37 6.05
CA GLY A 37 7.75 2.52 6.06
C GLY A 37 7.11 2.84 4.71
N ASN A 38 7.49 2.16 3.62
CA ASN A 38 6.81 2.38 2.34
C ASN A 38 5.33 1.96 2.43
N ILE A 39 4.48 2.70 1.74
CA ILE A 39 3.04 2.53 1.70
C ILE A 39 2.70 1.84 0.38
N CYS A 40 2.18 0.62 0.44
CA CYS A 40 1.71 -0.15 -0.70
C CYS A 40 0.21 0.09 -0.88
N VAL A 41 -0.19 0.77 -1.95
CA VAL A 41 -1.59 1.16 -2.20
C VAL A 41 -2.11 0.40 -3.40
N ALA A 42 -3.22 -0.32 -3.22
CA ALA A 42 -3.92 -0.97 -4.32
C ALA A 42 -4.51 0.08 -5.27
N THR A 43 -4.28 -0.10 -6.56
CA THR A 43 -4.67 0.86 -7.61
C THR A 43 -5.58 0.17 -8.61
N ILE A 44 -6.78 0.72 -8.80
CA ILE A 44 -7.79 0.27 -9.76
C ILE A 44 -7.60 1.01 -11.09
N GLY A 45 -7.85 0.31 -12.21
CA GLY A 45 -7.71 0.82 -13.57
C GLY A 45 -6.29 0.64 -14.12
N GLU A 46 -5.30 1.32 -13.53
CA GLU A 46 -3.88 0.93 -13.67
C GLU A 46 -3.59 -0.12 -12.60
N CYS A 47 -3.79 -1.37 -12.97
CA CYS A 47 -4.05 -2.40 -11.99
C CYS A 47 -2.78 -2.96 -11.37
N GLY A 48 -2.68 -2.77 -10.06
CA GLY A 48 -1.51 -3.20 -9.31
C GLY A 48 -1.36 -2.49 -7.98
N ILE A 49 -0.14 -2.52 -7.47
CA ILE A 49 0.24 -1.93 -6.19
C ILE A 49 1.23 -0.80 -6.45
N SER A 50 0.83 0.43 -6.10
CA SER A 50 1.73 1.58 -6.06
C SER A 50 2.50 1.55 -4.73
N VAL A 51 3.82 1.40 -4.78
CA VAL A 51 4.68 1.45 -3.60
C VAL A 51 5.23 2.86 -3.46
N ILE A 52 4.84 3.57 -2.40
CA ILE A 52 5.11 4.98 -2.18
C ILE A 52 5.99 5.13 -0.94
N SER A 53 7.04 5.94 -1.02
CA SER A 53 7.92 6.19 0.13
C SER A 53 7.24 7.08 1.18
N PRO A 54 7.73 7.07 2.44
CA PRO A 54 7.30 8.03 3.46
C PRO A 54 7.49 9.50 3.07
N ALA A 55 8.33 9.79 2.06
CA ALA A 55 8.56 11.13 1.53
C ALA A 55 7.58 11.51 0.41
N GLY A 56 6.74 10.58 -0.05
CA GLY A 56 5.77 10.84 -1.13
C GLY A 56 6.25 10.48 -2.53
N GLU A 57 7.36 9.76 -2.66
CA GLU A 57 7.92 9.36 -3.96
C GLU A 57 7.41 7.97 -4.37
N LEU A 58 7.12 7.77 -5.67
CA LEU A 58 6.82 6.43 -6.19
C LEU A 58 8.12 5.61 -6.26
N VAL A 59 8.21 4.57 -5.41
CA VAL A 59 9.34 3.64 -5.36
C VAL A 59 9.26 2.64 -6.50
N GLU A 60 8.09 2.01 -6.67
CA GLU A 60 7.81 1.12 -7.78
C GLU A 60 6.30 0.94 -7.96
N PHE A 61 5.92 0.42 -9.14
CA PHE A 61 4.57 -0.06 -9.40
C PHE A 61 4.65 -1.56 -9.72
N VAL A 62 3.91 -2.37 -8.95
CA VAL A 62 3.84 -3.82 -9.14
C VAL A 62 2.50 -4.16 -9.78
N ALA A 63 2.53 -4.40 -11.10
CA ALA A 63 1.33 -4.72 -11.86
C ALA A 63 0.74 -6.09 -11.44
N THR A 64 -0.58 -6.19 -11.52
CA THR A 64 -1.31 -7.46 -11.47
C THR A 64 -1.96 -7.72 -12.83
N ASP A 65 -2.44 -8.95 -13.01
CA ASP A 65 -3.19 -9.39 -14.19
C ASP A 65 -4.72 -9.24 -14.01
N ASP A 66 -5.17 -8.33 -13.14
CA ASP A 66 -6.58 -8.11 -12.79
C ASP A 66 -7.05 -6.71 -13.17
N VAL A 67 -8.35 -6.47 -13.29
CA VAL A 67 -8.92 -5.13 -13.56
C VAL A 67 -9.27 -4.35 -12.29
N PHE A 68 -9.36 -5.04 -11.14
CA PHE A 68 -9.66 -4.48 -9.82
C PHE A 68 -8.72 -5.08 -8.77
N THR A 69 -7.50 -4.56 -8.68
CA THR A 69 -6.63 -4.83 -7.52
C THR A 69 -7.09 -3.99 -6.35
N THR A 70 -7.47 -4.62 -5.24
CA THR A 70 -8.19 -3.93 -4.16
C THR A 70 -7.48 -3.95 -2.81
N ASN A 71 -6.59 -4.91 -2.54
CA ASN A 71 -5.90 -5.03 -1.25
C ASN A 71 -4.57 -5.75 -1.36
N ILE A 72 -3.68 -5.49 -0.40
CA ILE A 72 -2.42 -6.18 -0.17
C ILE A 72 -2.18 -6.35 1.33
N CYS A 73 -1.77 -7.54 1.75
CA CYS A 73 -1.20 -7.79 3.07
C CYS A 73 -0.01 -8.74 2.97
N TRP A 74 0.70 -8.93 4.09
CA TRP A 74 1.84 -9.83 4.17
C TRP A 74 1.61 -10.96 5.16
N GLY A 75 2.23 -12.09 4.86
CA GLY A 75 2.32 -13.25 5.74
C GLY A 75 3.57 -14.07 5.42
N GLY A 76 3.48 -15.38 5.62
CA GLY A 76 4.64 -16.27 5.52
C GLY A 76 5.55 -16.19 6.76
N ALA A 77 6.37 -17.22 6.96
CA ALA A 77 7.24 -17.32 8.14
C ALA A 77 8.29 -16.19 8.22
N ASP A 78 8.65 -15.63 7.06
CA ASP A 78 9.63 -14.56 6.92
C ASP A 78 8.99 -13.21 6.59
N GLY A 79 7.66 -13.10 6.60
CA GLY A 79 6.93 -11.85 6.36
C GLY A 79 7.07 -11.24 4.97
N MET A 80 7.55 -11.99 3.97
CA MET A 80 7.68 -11.48 2.59
C MET A 80 6.77 -12.18 1.58
N ASP A 81 5.81 -12.99 2.03
CA ASP A 81 4.72 -13.42 1.16
C ASP A 81 3.66 -12.33 1.13
N ALA A 82 3.49 -11.67 -0.01
CA ALA A 82 2.39 -10.74 -0.24
C ALA A 82 1.17 -11.50 -0.74
N TYR A 83 0.02 -11.22 -0.14
CA TYR A 83 -1.30 -11.68 -0.57
C TYR A 83 -2.08 -10.51 -1.11
N ILE A 84 -2.53 -10.61 -2.36
CA ILE A 84 -3.18 -9.52 -3.08
C ILE A 84 -4.57 -9.98 -3.52
N THR A 85 -5.59 -9.16 -3.28
CA THR A 85 -6.95 -9.44 -3.75
C THR A 85 -7.16 -8.84 -5.14
N CYS A 86 -7.45 -9.73 -6.08
CA CYS A 86 -7.78 -9.44 -7.47
C CYS A 86 -9.29 -9.57 -7.63
N SER A 87 -10.03 -8.51 -7.27
CA SER A 87 -11.49 -8.54 -7.15
C SER A 87 -12.22 -8.68 -8.48
N GLY A 88 -11.60 -8.31 -9.60
CA GLY A 88 -12.22 -8.43 -10.92
C GLY A 88 -12.37 -9.89 -11.34
N SER A 89 -11.36 -10.71 -11.04
CA SER A 89 -11.37 -12.16 -11.26
C SER A 89 -11.81 -12.98 -10.04
N GLY A 90 -11.94 -12.37 -8.87
CA GLY A 90 -12.29 -13.04 -7.61
C GLY A 90 -11.16 -13.91 -7.02
N ARG A 91 -9.89 -13.65 -7.41
CA ARG A 91 -8.73 -14.42 -6.95
C ARG A 91 -8.05 -13.77 -5.77
N LEU A 92 -7.49 -14.61 -4.89
CA LEU A 92 -6.43 -14.23 -3.96
C LEU A 92 -5.11 -14.75 -4.51
N VAL A 93 -4.21 -13.85 -4.89
CA VAL A 93 -2.89 -14.22 -5.41
C VAL A 93 -1.84 -14.08 -4.33
N ARG A 94 -0.88 -15.02 -4.32
CA ARG A 94 0.29 -14.97 -3.43
C ARG A 94 1.53 -14.80 -4.28
N THR A 95 2.40 -13.87 -3.90
CA THR A 95 3.70 -13.65 -4.55
C THR A 95 4.77 -13.34 -3.51
N ARG A 96 6.04 -13.57 -3.90
CA ARG A 96 7.16 -13.08 -3.10
C ARG A 96 7.31 -11.58 -3.28
N TRP A 97 7.36 -10.88 -2.16
CA TRP A 97 7.57 -9.44 -2.13
C TRP A 97 9.06 -9.12 -1.99
N LYS A 98 9.46 -7.92 -2.40
CA LYS A 98 10.86 -7.48 -2.33
C LYS A 98 11.29 -7.07 -0.91
N ARG A 99 10.34 -6.71 -0.07
CA ARG A 99 10.55 -6.16 1.28
C ARG A 99 9.53 -6.74 2.26
N HIS A 100 9.90 -6.78 3.53
CA HIS A 100 9.08 -7.37 4.59
C HIS A 100 7.86 -6.50 4.86
N GLY A 101 6.70 -7.08 5.14
CA GLY A 101 5.50 -6.34 5.58
C GLY A 101 5.65 -5.80 7.00
N LEU A 102 5.08 -4.65 7.34
CA LEU A 102 5.14 -4.13 8.71
C LEU A 102 4.42 -5.12 9.65
N LYS A 103 5.13 -5.58 10.69
CA LYS A 103 4.52 -6.44 11.73
C LYS A 103 3.48 -5.64 12.50
N LEU A 104 2.23 -6.10 12.46
CA LEU A 104 1.13 -5.46 13.17
C LEU A 104 1.27 -5.67 14.69
N ALA A 105 0.83 -4.66 15.45
CA ALA A 105 1.03 -4.60 16.90
C ALA A 105 0.05 -5.49 17.70
N TYR A 106 -0.96 -6.07 17.05
CA TYR A 106 -2.02 -6.87 17.66
C TYR A 106 -2.58 -7.88 16.66
#